data_AF-A0A2M7F0R3-F1
#
_entry.id   AF-A0A2M7F0R3-F1
#
_cell.length_a   1.000
_cell.length_b   1.000
_cell.length_c   1.000
_cell.angle_alpha   90.00
_cell.angle_beta   90.00
_cell.angle_gamma   90.00
#
_symmetry.space_group_name_H-M   'P 1'
#
loop_
_entity.id
_entity.type
_entity.pdbx_description
1 polymer ?
#
loop_
_entity_poly.entity_id
_entity_poly.type
_entity_poly.pdbx_seq_one_letter_code
_entity_poly.pdbx_strand_id
1 'polypeptide(L)' 'MPIKRRLAKGITHRITPEAVAAFGAGDQMALHRALGLAPWQVSPLDADTPAPPAWASHRTAWAESWPVAHDLRQALTEAA' A
#
# COMPACT_ATOMS: atom_id res chain seq x y z
N MET A 1 26.71 2.81 22.45
CA MET A 1 26.00 4.10 22.31
C MET A 1 24.63 3.84 21.71
N PRO A 2 23.53 4.41 22.23
CA PRO A 2 22.22 4.24 21.63
C PRO A 2 22.13 5.09 20.36
N ILE A 3 22.02 4.44 19.20
CA ILE A 3 21.75 5.13 17.93
C ILE A 3 20.31 5.63 18.01
N LYS A 4 20.11 6.95 18.10
CA LYS A 4 18.79 7.59 17.97
C LYS A 4 18.22 7.22 16.60
N ARG A 5 17.33 6.23 16.55
CA ARG A 5 16.54 5.91 15.36
C ARG A 5 15.64 7.12 15.10
N ARG A 6 15.89 7.87 14.02
CA ARG A 6 14.95 8.87 13.53
C ARG A 6 13.65 8.13 13.20
N LEU A 7 12.53 8.51 13.81
CA LEU A 7 11.21 8.06 13.36
C LEU A 7 11.13 8.39 11.87
N ALA A 8 10.89 7.37 11.04
CA ALA A 8 10.61 7.58 9.63
C ALA A 8 9.43 8.56 9.55
N LYS A 9 9.66 9.73 8.94
CA LYS A 9 8.61 10.69 8.61
C LYS A 9 7.51 9.89 7.91
N GLY A 10 6.28 9.93 8.44
CA GLY A 10 5.15 9.19 7.90
C GLY A 10 5.10 9.36 6.39
N ILE A 11 5.25 8.26 5.66
CA ILE A 11 5.19 8.25 4.21
C ILE A 11 3.73 8.57 3.86
N THR A 12 3.47 9.82 3.48
CA THR A 12 2.17 10.20 2.92
C THR A 12 2.12 9.63 1.51
N HIS A 13 1.39 8.53 1.33
CA HIS A 13 1.16 7.91 0.03
C HIS A 13 0.42 8.91 -0.86
N ARG A 14 1.16 9.64 -1.71
CA ARG A 14 0.58 10.60 -2.65
C ARG A 14 0.13 9.84 -3.89
N ILE A 15 -1.12 10.04 -4.27
CA ILE A 15 -1.66 9.51 -5.52
C ILE A 15 -1.14 10.37 -6.65
N THR A 16 -0.19 9.83 -7.41
CA THR A 16 0.37 10.45 -8.59
C THR A 16 -0.34 9.94 -9.85
N PRO A 17 -0.31 10.68 -10.98
CA PRO A 17 -0.82 10.18 -12.25
C PRO A 17 -0.18 8.85 -12.67
N GLU A 18 1.10 8.66 -12.32
CA GLU A 18 1.82 7.39 -12.53
C GLU A 18 1.22 6.24 -11.74
N ALA A 19 0.77 6.48 -10.50
CA ALA A 19 0.10 5.47 -9.68
C ALA A 19 -1.25 5.07 -10.29
N VAL A 20 -2.02 6.02 -10.81
CA VAL A 20 -3.31 5.75 -11.49
C VAL A 20 -3.07 4.94 -12.77
N ALA A 21 -2.08 5.33 -13.58
CA ALA A 21 -1.72 4.60 -14.80
C ALA A 21 -1.23 3.17 -14.48
N ALA A 22 -0.40 3.00 -13.45
CA ALA A 22 0.07 1.68 -13.01
C ALA A 22 -1.07 0.82 -12.45
N PHE A 23 -2.01 1.42 -11.73
CA PHE A 23 -3.21 0.72 -11.24
C PHE A 23 -4.07 0.22 -12.40
N GLY A 24 -4.36 1.07 -13.40
CA GLY A 24 -5.10 0.66 -14.59
C GLY A 24 -4.36 -0.39 -15.45
N ALA A 25 -3.04 -0.37 -15.47
CA ALA A 25 -2.21 -1.37 -16.16
C ALA A 25 -2.06 -2.68 -15.37
N GLY A 26 -2.46 -2.73 -14.10
CA GLY A 26 -2.24 -3.89 -13.22
C GLY A 26 -0.77 -4.13 -12.86
N ASP A 27 0.11 -3.12 -13.01
CA ASP A 27 1.53 -3.26 -12.72
C ASP A 27 1.81 -3.02 -11.23
N GLN A 28 1.90 -4.12 -10.48
CA GLN A 28 2.14 -4.11 -9.04
C GLN A 28 3.47 -3.47 -8.66
N MET A 29 4.54 -3.72 -9.42
CA MET A 29 5.87 -3.18 -9.11
C MET A 29 5.92 -1.67 -9.35
N ALA A 30 5.37 -1.21 -10.46
CA ALA A 30 5.28 0.22 -10.76
C ALA A 30 4.40 0.93 -9.71
N LEU A 31 3.29 0.32 -9.31
CA LEU A 31 2.38 0.88 -8.31
C LEU A 31 3.05 1.01 -6.92
N HIS A 32 3.78 -0.02 -6.47
CA HIS A 32 4.53 0.03 -5.22
C HIS A 32 5.54 1.18 -5.22
N ARG A 33 6.26 1.36 -6.33
CA ARG A 33 7.24 2.45 -6.49
C ARG A 33 6.56 3.82 -6.50
N ALA A 34 5.48 3.97 -7.26
CA ALA A 34 4.75 5.23 -7.39
C ALA A 34 4.13 5.69 -6.06
N LEU A 35 3.59 4.75 -5.27
CA LEU A 35 3.01 5.03 -3.96
C LEU A 35 4.03 5.05 -2.82
N GLY A 36 5.30 4.70 -3.09
CA GLY A 36 6.34 4.59 -2.07
C GLY A 36 6.05 3.51 -1.01
N LEU A 37 5.37 2.44 -1.41
CA LEU A 37 5.05 1.31 -0.54
C LEU A 37 6.30 0.45 -0.31
N ALA A 38 6.43 -0.07 0.90
CA ALA A 38 7.49 -1.02 1.20
C ALA A 38 7.24 -2.37 0.52
N PRO A 39 8.30 -3.15 0.19
CA PRO A 39 8.15 -4.42 -0.53
C PRO A 39 7.30 -5.49 0.18
N TRP A 40 7.13 -5.37 1.50
CA TRP A 40 6.31 -6.27 2.32
C TRP A 40 4.89 -5.76 2.57
N GLN A 41 4.56 -4.53 2.15
CA GLN A 41 3.19 -4.01 2.26
C GLN A 41 2.32 -4.60 1.16
N VAL A 42 1.04 -4.78 1.49
CA VAL A 42 0.00 -5.20 0.56
C VAL A 42 -0.12 -4.21 -0.59
N SER A 43 -0.23 -4.70 -1.82
CA SER A 43 -0.52 -3.84 -2.97
C SER A 43 -2.00 -3.45 -2.96
N PRO A 44 -2.36 -2.20 -3.32
CA PRO A 44 -3.76 -1.82 -3.52
C PRO A 44 -4.49 -2.68 -4.56
N LEU A 45 -3.75 -3.30 -5.49
CA LEU A 45 -4.29 -4.26 -6.47
C LEU A 45 -4.82 -5.55 -5.83
N ASP A 46 -4.22 -5.98 -4.70
CA ASP A 46 -4.61 -7.21 -3.99
C ASP A 46 -5.66 -6.95 -2.90
N ALA A 47 -5.79 -5.70 -2.44
CA ALA A 47 -6.68 -5.28 -1.37
C ALA A 47 -8.11 -4.99 -1.84
N ASP A 48 -8.74 -5.97 -2.52
CA ASP A 48 -10.13 -5.88 -3.00
C ASP A 48 -11.17 -5.73 -1.87
N THR A 49 -10.89 -6.36 -0.73
CA THR A 49 -11.80 -6.40 0.41
C THR A 49 -11.31 -5.49 1.53
N PRO A 50 -12.20 -4.96 2.39
CA PRO A 50 -11.79 -4.13 3.52
C PRO A 50 -11.05 -4.92 4.61
N ALA A 51 -11.26 -6.24 4.65
CA ALA A 51 -10.60 -7.15 5.57
C ALA A 51 -9.59 -8.05 4.83
N PRO A 52 -8.46 -8.41 5.48
CA PRO A 52 -7.52 -9.37 4.92
C PRO A 52 -8.19 -10.75 4.76
N PRO A 53 -7.70 -11.57 3.82
CA PRO A 53 -8.25 -12.90 3.58
C PRO A 53 -8.06 -13.80 4.81
N ALA A 54 -8.97 -14.74 5.03
CA ALA A 54 -9.03 -15.56 6.25
C ALA A 54 -7.77 -16.42 6.50
N TRP A 55 -6.99 -16.72 5.46
CA TRP A 55 -5.71 -17.43 5.61
C TRP A 55 -4.60 -16.53 6.17
N ALA A 56 -4.72 -15.21 6.04
CA ALA A 56 -3.75 -14.26 6.53
C ALA A 56 -3.92 -14.09 8.03
N SER A 57 -2.91 -14.53 8.78
CA SER A 57 -2.88 -14.30 10.22
C SER A 57 -2.89 -12.79 10.51
N HIS A 58 -3.86 -12.35 11.32
CA HIS A 58 -4.09 -10.96 11.72
C HIS A 58 -2.91 -10.32 12.50
N ARG A 59 -1.83 -11.07 12.75
CA ARG A 59 -0.62 -10.64 13.46
C ARG A 59 0.59 -10.44 12.54
N THR A 60 0.40 -10.47 11.23
CA THR A 60 1.48 -10.23 10.27
C THR A 60 1.50 -8.76 9.87
N ALA A 61 2.70 -8.18 9.72
CA ALA A 61 2.86 -6.81 9.24
C ALA A 61 2.20 -6.58 7.87
N TRP A 62 2.08 -7.65 7.06
CA TRP A 62 1.34 -7.66 5.82
C TRP A 62 -0.17 -7.47 6.06
N ALA A 63 -0.78 -8.29 6.93
CA ALA A 63 -2.20 -8.16 7.28
C ALA A 63 -2.54 -6.82 7.97
N GLU A 64 -1.62 -6.28 8.77
CA GLU A 64 -1.76 -4.95 9.39
C GLU A 64 -1.74 -3.82 8.34
N SER A 65 -1.02 -4.00 7.22
CA SER A 65 -1.00 -3.02 6.13
C SER A 65 -2.22 -3.07 5.22
N TRP A 66 -3.09 -4.07 5.40
CA TRP A 66 -4.26 -4.32 4.55
C TRP A 66 -5.26 -3.16 4.50
N PRO A 67 -5.70 -2.57 5.64
CA PRO A 67 -6.67 -1.47 5.60
C PRO A 67 -6.12 -0.25 4.84
N VAL A 68 -4.83 0.05 5.00
CA VAL A 68 -4.17 1.15 4.28
C VAL A 68 -4.15 0.88 2.77
N ALA A 69 -3.86 -0.35 2.35
CA ALA A 69 -3.89 -0.72 0.94
C ALA A 69 -5.30 -0.64 0.34
N HIS A 70 -6.33 -1.00 1.10
CA HIS A 70 -7.72 -0.87 0.68
C HIS A 70 -8.14 0.60 0.54
N ASP A 71 -7.77 1.47 1.48
CA ASP A 71 -8.04 2.92 1.39
C ASP A 71 -7.36 3.53 0.16
N LEU A 72 -6.12 3.12 -0.14
CA LEU A 72 -5.41 3.53 -1.35
C LEU A 72 -6.10 3.03 -2.61
N ARG A 73 -6.65 1.82 -2.61
CA ARG A 73 -7.42 1.29 -3.74
C ARG A 73 -8.66 2.13 -4.01
N GLN A 74 -9.42 2.49 -2.97
CA GLN A 74 -10.60 3.33 -3.12
C GLN A 74 -10.23 4.70 -3.70
N ALA A 75 -9.19 5.33 -3.15
CA ALA A 75 -8.75 6.62 -3.63
C ALA A 75 -8.19 6.58 -5.07
N LEU A 76 -7.54 5.47 -5.47
CA LEU A 76 -7.13 5.25 -6.87
C LEU A 76 -8.31 5.02 -7.80
N THR A 77 -9.35 4.32 -7.31
CA THR A 77 -10.58 4.08 -8.08
C THR A 77 -11.38 5.38 -8.29
N GLU A 78 -11.38 6.28 -7.30
CA GLU A 78 -12.02 7.59 -7.42
C GLU A 78 -11.23 8.55 -8.34
N ALA A 79 -9.91 8.36 -8.45
CA ALA A 79 -9.03 9.18 -9.27
C ALA A 79 -8.87 8.70 -10.73
N ALA A 80 -9.36 7.50 -11.06
CA ALA A 80 -9.30 6.87 -12.38
C ALA A 80 -10.52 7.23 -13.24
#